data_AF-A0AAD3E1U6-F1
#
_entry.id   AF-A0AAD3E1U6-F1
#
_cell.length_a   1.000
_cell.length_b   1.000
_cell.length_c   1.000
_cell.angle_alpha   90.00
_cell.angle_beta   90.00
_cell.angle_gamma   90.00
#
_symmetry.space_group_name_H-M   'P 1'
#
loop_
_entity.id
_entity.type
_entity.pdbx_description
1 polymer ?
#
loop_
_entity_poly.entity_id
_entity_poly.type
_entity_poly.pdbx_seq_one_letter_code
_entity_poly.pdbx_strand_id
1 'polypeptide(L)'
;VSNFTVFVQQHVLGHLWSRGYRVSSQKWEVAAAAFTHLEHVLDLATRGSLPPPLPAGEAAAAAKHPPGYLIMHDLLGGGPAYAALLHILSPGYASLTALQSQSDEVGPREEAVLAGLRVVNAALRLDVPFVEHLARMNVNNRYQPLHQKLISTGGVRQIAVLLQYVCYPDSAEIQVEAIRLALELSQRLPNLVEMLAG
;
A
#
# COMPACT_ATOMS: atom_id res chain seq x y z
N VAL A 1 18.82 -9.27 -4.05
CA VAL A 1 17.61 -8.52 -4.44
C VAL A 1 16.83 -8.04 -3.21
N SER A 2 16.51 -8.89 -2.22
CA SER A 2 15.79 -8.48 -1.00
C SER A 2 16.43 -7.28 -0.26
N ASN A 3 17.76 -7.16 -0.24
CA ASN A 3 18.46 -6.02 0.37
C ASN A 3 18.10 -4.65 -0.25
N PHE A 4 17.82 -4.59 -1.56
CA PHE A 4 17.43 -3.34 -2.23
C PHE A 4 15.99 -2.97 -1.90
N THR A 5 15.09 -3.94 -1.80
CA THR A 5 13.72 -3.70 -1.34
C THR A 5 13.68 -3.24 0.11
N VAL A 6 14.50 -3.83 0.99
CA VAL A 6 14.67 -3.36 2.38
C VAL A 6 15.17 -1.93 2.40
N PHE A 7 16.14 -1.57 1.53
CA PHE A 7 16.60 -0.19 1.41
C PHE A 7 15.47 0.78 1.02
N VAL A 8 14.67 0.45 0.00
CA VAL A 8 13.53 1.29 -0.41
C VAL A 8 12.50 1.41 0.72
N GLN A 9 12.11 0.30 1.34
CA GLN A 9 11.13 0.28 2.42
C GLN A 9 11.60 1.06 3.66
N GLN A 10 12.77 0.71 4.21
CA GLN A 10 13.20 1.22 5.51
C GLN A 10 13.91 2.57 5.38
N HIS A 11 14.80 2.71 4.41
CA HIS A 11 15.66 3.89 4.32
C HIS A 11 15.10 4.97 3.41
N VAL A 12 14.32 4.63 2.38
CA VAL A 12 13.64 5.61 1.52
C VAL A 12 12.29 6.01 2.11
N LEU A 13 11.34 5.08 2.21
CA LEU A 13 9.99 5.38 2.71
C LEU A 13 9.97 5.70 4.21
N GLY A 14 10.72 4.97 5.03
CA GLY A 14 10.78 5.21 6.48
C GLY A 14 11.36 6.57 6.90
N HIS A 15 12.07 7.24 6.00
CA HIS A 15 12.60 8.58 6.23
C HIS A 15 12.03 9.60 5.24
N LEU A 16 10.97 9.26 4.51
CA LEU A 16 10.43 10.09 3.44
C LEU A 16 10.11 11.49 3.95
N TRP A 17 9.49 11.63 5.12
CA TRP A 17 9.05 12.91 5.68
C TRP A 17 10.07 13.63 6.56
N SER A 18 11.14 12.94 6.99
CA SER A 18 12.20 13.55 7.81
C SER A 18 13.38 14.06 6.99
N ARG A 19 13.39 13.79 5.68
CA ARG A 19 14.44 14.25 4.75
C ARG A 19 14.26 15.73 4.39
N GLY A 20 15.36 16.47 4.43
CA GLY A 20 15.42 17.87 3.96
C GLY A 20 15.54 17.96 2.45
N TYR A 21 14.43 17.84 1.72
CA TYR A 21 14.41 18.05 0.27
C TYR A 21 14.70 19.49 -0.09
N ARG A 22 15.41 19.69 -1.19
CA ARG A 22 15.73 21.04 -1.69
C ARG A 22 14.59 21.63 -2.52
N VAL A 23 13.81 20.77 -3.16
CA VAL A 23 12.65 21.14 -3.99
C VAL A 23 11.40 20.49 -3.40
N SER A 24 10.29 21.22 -3.40
CA SER A 24 8.98 20.82 -2.90
C SER A 24 8.47 19.52 -3.55
N SER A 25 8.64 19.39 -4.87
CA SER A 25 8.20 18.23 -5.66
C SER A 25 8.93 16.92 -5.33
N GLN A 26 10.21 16.99 -4.97
CA GLN A 26 11.10 15.82 -4.86
C GLN A 26 10.59 14.76 -3.88
N LYS A 27 9.95 15.18 -2.79
CA LYS A 27 9.38 14.25 -1.81
C LYS A 27 8.31 13.37 -2.45
N TRP A 28 7.51 13.93 -3.35
CA TRP A 28 6.43 13.24 -4.05
C TRP A 28 6.97 12.36 -5.17
N GLU A 29 7.98 12.84 -5.92
CA GLU A 29 8.68 12.04 -6.93
C GLU A 29 9.31 10.78 -6.33
N VAL A 30 9.97 10.93 -5.16
CA VAL A 30 10.55 9.80 -4.42
C VAL A 30 9.46 8.84 -3.92
N ALA A 31 8.34 9.37 -3.42
CA ALA A 31 7.22 8.54 -2.99
C ALA A 31 6.63 7.72 -4.15
N ALA A 32 6.37 8.37 -5.29
CA ALA A 32 5.87 7.72 -6.50
C ALA A 32 6.81 6.59 -6.95
N ALA A 33 8.10 6.88 -7.11
CA ALA A 33 9.09 5.88 -7.53
C ALA A 33 9.21 4.72 -6.53
N ALA A 34 9.18 5.01 -5.23
CA ALA A 34 9.23 3.98 -4.20
C ALA A 34 7.99 3.09 -4.21
N PHE A 35 6.78 3.67 -4.35
CA PHE A 35 5.54 2.90 -4.43
C PHE A 35 5.43 2.09 -5.72
N THR A 36 5.85 2.62 -6.87
CA THR A 36 5.94 1.83 -8.11
C THR A 36 6.88 0.63 -7.93
N HIS A 37 8.01 0.80 -7.23
CA HIS A 37 8.88 -0.34 -6.89
C HIS A 37 8.15 -1.37 -6.01
N LEU A 38 7.39 -0.94 -5.00
CA LEU A 38 6.61 -1.84 -4.15
C LEU A 38 5.53 -2.58 -4.94
N GLU A 39 4.80 -1.89 -5.81
CA GLU A 39 3.79 -2.47 -6.69
C GLU A 39 4.42 -3.59 -7.55
N HIS A 40 5.51 -3.31 -8.25
CA HIS A 40 6.19 -4.32 -9.08
C HIS A 40 6.66 -5.52 -8.27
N VAL A 41 7.16 -5.28 -7.05
CA VAL A 41 7.61 -6.34 -6.15
C VAL A 41 6.43 -7.23 -5.70
N LEU A 42 5.26 -6.64 -5.43
CA LEU A 42 4.04 -7.35 -5.08
C LEU A 42 3.50 -8.13 -6.29
N ASP A 43 3.45 -7.50 -7.47
CA ASP A 43 3.02 -8.17 -8.70
C ASP A 43 3.90 -9.36 -9.06
N LEU A 44 5.22 -9.25 -8.90
CA LEU A 44 6.11 -10.40 -9.08
C LEU A 44 5.80 -11.53 -8.09
N ALA A 45 5.39 -11.20 -6.87
CA ALA A 45 4.97 -12.20 -5.88
C ALA A 45 3.65 -12.90 -6.25
N THR A 46 2.76 -12.26 -7.02
CA THR A 46 1.55 -12.93 -7.55
C THR A 46 1.86 -13.96 -8.65
N ARG A 47 2.99 -13.81 -9.35
CA ARG A 47 3.40 -14.68 -10.46
C ARG A 47 4.14 -15.94 -10.03
N GLY A 48 4.68 -15.96 -8.81
CA GLY A 48 5.33 -17.12 -8.22
C GLY A 48 4.44 -17.77 -7.16
N SER A 49 4.51 -19.09 -7.02
CA SER A 49 4.01 -19.73 -5.81
C SER A 49 4.82 -19.21 -4.62
N LEU A 50 4.15 -18.73 -3.57
CA LEU A 50 4.81 -18.48 -2.29
C LEU A 50 5.59 -19.74 -1.92
N PRO A 51 6.92 -19.68 -1.69
CA PRO A 51 7.72 -20.88 -1.49
C PRO A 51 7.18 -21.68 -0.29
N PRO A 52 7.16 -23.02 -0.39
CA PRO A 52 6.74 -23.85 0.73
C PRO A 52 7.65 -23.61 1.95
N PRO A 53 7.11 -23.71 3.17
CA PRO A 53 7.87 -23.44 4.37
C PRO A 53 8.95 -24.52 4.59
N LEU A 54 10.15 -24.08 4.98
CA LEU A 54 11.19 -24.97 5.49
C LEU A 54 10.93 -25.26 6.99
N PRO A 55 11.27 -26.47 7.47
CA PRO A 55 11.19 -26.82 8.89
C PRO A 55 11.93 -25.83 9.78
N ALA A 56 11.52 -25.70 11.05
CA ALA A 56 12.04 -24.71 12.01
C ALA A 56 13.58 -24.73 12.19
N GLY A 57 14.25 -25.85 11.89
CA GLY A 57 15.72 -25.98 11.91
C GLY A 57 16.43 -25.45 10.65
N GLU A 58 15.74 -25.32 9.53
CA GLU A 58 16.28 -24.88 8.24
C GLU A 58 15.90 -23.43 7.89
N ALA A 59 14.86 -22.90 8.53
CA ALA A 59 14.43 -21.50 8.39
C ALA A 59 15.51 -20.48 8.81
N ALA A 60 16.37 -20.86 9.76
CA ALA A 60 17.40 -19.97 10.31
C ALA A 60 18.62 -19.80 9.37
N ALA A 61 18.82 -20.68 8.38
CA ALA A 61 20.07 -20.72 7.61
C ALA A 61 19.97 -20.32 6.12
N ALA A 62 18.79 -20.30 5.48
CA ALA A 62 18.76 -20.04 4.03
C ALA A 62 17.46 -19.48 3.39
N ALA A 63 16.42 -19.08 4.14
CA ALA A 63 15.22 -18.53 3.50
C ALA A 63 15.35 -17.01 3.27
N LYS A 64 15.99 -16.59 2.18
CA LYS A 64 15.81 -15.21 1.67
C LYS A 64 14.35 -15.08 1.23
N HIS A 65 13.48 -14.65 2.14
CA HIS A 65 12.09 -14.36 1.81
C HIS A 65 12.03 -13.50 0.54
N PRO A 66 11.14 -13.83 -0.41
CA PRO A 66 11.03 -13.07 -1.64
C PRO A 66 10.64 -11.62 -1.28
N PRO A 67 11.07 -10.62 -2.06
CA PRO A 67 10.86 -9.23 -1.69
C PRO A 67 9.40 -8.86 -1.41
N GLY A 68 8.43 -9.47 -2.12
CA GLY A 68 7.00 -9.25 -1.86
C GLY A 68 6.54 -9.72 -0.49
N TYR A 69 7.15 -10.77 0.07
CA TYR A 69 6.85 -11.25 1.42
C TYR A 69 7.24 -10.22 2.49
N LEU A 70 8.38 -9.54 2.30
CA LEU A 70 8.81 -8.45 3.19
C LEU A 70 7.86 -7.26 3.15
N ILE A 71 7.40 -6.90 1.95
CA ILE A 71 6.44 -5.79 1.77
C ILE A 71 5.08 -6.14 2.38
N MET A 72 4.58 -7.37 2.21
CA MET A 72 3.33 -7.79 2.86
C MET A 72 3.44 -7.75 4.39
N HIS A 73 4.57 -8.16 4.97
CA HIS A 73 4.80 -7.99 6.41
C HIS A 73 4.78 -6.54 6.86
N ASP A 74 5.36 -5.62 6.08
CA ASP A 74 5.31 -4.19 6.37
C ASP A 74 3.88 -3.66 6.29
N LEU A 75 3.18 -3.93 5.19
CA LEU A 75 1.84 -3.42 4.93
C LEU A 75 0.82 -3.89 5.97
N LEU A 76 0.83 -5.19 6.30
CA LEU A 76 -0.10 -5.75 7.29
C LEU A 76 0.35 -5.46 8.73
N GLY A 77 1.66 -5.32 8.96
CA GLY A 77 2.24 -5.02 10.26
C GLY A 77 2.14 -3.54 10.68
N GLY A 78 1.82 -2.65 9.74
CA GLY A 78 1.84 -1.21 9.98
C GLY A 78 3.25 -0.61 9.98
N GLY A 79 4.14 -1.15 9.16
CA GLY A 79 5.51 -0.69 9.01
C GLY A 79 5.65 0.63 8.24
N PRO A 80 6.89 1.06 7.97
CA PRO A 80 7.21 2.28 7.23
C PRO A 80 6.47 2.49 5.91
N ALA A 81 6.30 1.45 5.09
CA ALA A 81 5.60 1.61 3.81
C ALA A 81 4.10 1.81 4.01
N TYR A 82 3.49 1.08 4.96
CA TYR A 82 2.10 1.33 5.36
C TYR A 82 1.88 2.75 5.88
N ALA A 83 2.76 3.22 6.77
CA ALA A 83 2.67 4.56 7.33
C ALA A 83 2.80 5.64 6.23
N ALA A 84 3.72 5.44 5.29
CA ALA A 84 3.87 6.34 4.13
C ALA A 84 2.62 6.33 3.23
N LEU A 85 2.05 5.16 2.95
CA LEU A 85 0.81 5.04 2.17
C LEU A 85 -0.35 5.81 2.81
N LEU A 86 -0.58 5.62 4.11
CA LEU A 86 -1.65 6.33 4.81
C LEU A 86 -1.38 7.84 4.84
N HIS A 87 -0.14 8.27 5.06
CA HIS A 87 0.18 9.69 5.04
C HIS A 87 -0.19 10.37 3.70
N ILE A 88 -0.03 9.65 2.59
CA ILE A 88 -0.31 10.16 1.24
C ILE A 88 -1.79 10.05 0.87
N LEU A 89 -2.44 8.94 1.23
CA LEU A 89 -3.79 8.63 0.77
C LEU A 89 -4.91 9.06 1.74
N SER A 90 -4.66 9.09 3.06
CA SER A 90 -5.67 9.48 4.07
C SER A 90 -6.14 10.94 4.00
N PRO A 91 -5.39 11.91 3.43
CA PRO A 91 -5.93 13.24 3.15
C PRO A 91 -7.03 13.27 2.08
N GLY A 92 -7.12 12.23 1.22
CA GLY A 92 -8.11 12.12 0.17
C GLY A 92 -7.91 13.07 -1.01
N TYR A 93 -8.77 12.94 -2.02
CA TYR A 93 -8.68 13.74 -3.26
C TYR A 93 -8.88 15.24 -3.02
N ALA A 94 -9.60 15.63 -1.96
CA ALA A 94 -9.77 17.03 -1.59
C ALA A 94 -8.42 17.72 -1.32
N SER A 95 -7.41 16.98 -0.85
CA SER A 95 -6.06 17.50 -0.65
C SER A 95 -5.29 17.74 -1.94
N LEU A 96 -5.64 17.03 -3.02
CA LEU A 96 -5.11 17.26 -4.36
C LEU A 96 -5.78 18.50 -4.97
N THR A 97 -7.11 18.58 -4.88
CA THR A 97 -7.86 19.73 -5.41
C THR A 97 -7.59 21.04 -4.64
N ALA A 98 -7.15 20.95 -3.39
CA ALA A 98 -6.76 22.11 -2.59
C ALA A 98 -5.39 22.68 -2.97
N LEU A 99 -4.57 21.94 -3.75
CA LEU A 99 -3.35 22.50 -4.31
C LEU A 99 -3.72 23.53 -5.38
N GLN A 100 -3.12 24.71 -5.27
CA GLN A 100 -3.25 25.72 -6.30
C GLN A 100 -2.63 25.19 -7.59
N SER A 101 -3.29 25.43 -8.73
CA SER A 101 -2.88 25.00 -10.08
C SER A 101 -1.51 25.51 -10.56
N GLN A 102 -0.76 26.22 -9.70
CA GLN A 102 0.57 26.76 -9.93
C GLN A 102 1.65 26.12 -9.04
N SER A 103 1.31 25.13 -8.22
CA SER A 103 2.30 24.41 -7.41
C SER A 103 3.05 23.38 -8.27
N ASP A 104 4.38 23.38 -8.16
CA ASP A 104 5.25 22.36 -8.77
C ASP A 104 5.04 20.96 -8.17
N GLU A 105 4.26 20.86 -7.09
CA GLU A 105 3.93 19.60 -6.42
C GLU A 105 2.74 18.86 -7.05
N VAL A 106 1.87 19.49 -7.86
CA VAL A 106 0.60 18.89 -8.30
C VAL A 106 0.82 17.56 -9.02
N GLY A 107 1.49 17.57 -10.17
CA GLY A 107 1.75 16.36 -10.94
C GLY A 107 2.50 15.28 -10.15
N PRO A 108 3.64 15.61 -9.51
CA PRO A 108 4.37 14.66 -8.67
C PRO A 108 3.53 14.04 -7.54
N ARG A 109 2.61 14.80 -6.94
CA ARG A 109 1.74 14.31 -5.88
C ARG A 109 0.62 13.43 -6.43
N GLU A 110 0.06 13.75 -7.59
CA GLU A 110 -0.87 12.87 -8.30
C GLU A 110 -0.22 11.52 -8.61
N GLU A 111 1.02 11.52 -9.11
CA GLU A 111 1.80 10.30 -9.37
C GLU A 111 2.02 9.48 -8.08
N ALA A 112 2.32 10.14 -6.97
CA ALA A 112 2.47 9.48 -5.68
C ALA A 112 1.17 8.86 -5.18
N VAL A 113 0.04 9.55 -5.35
CA VAL A 113 -1.30 9.02 -5.01
C VAL A 113 -1.64 7.82 -5.90
N LEU A 114 -1.44 7.95 -7.20
CA LEU A 114 -1.71 6.88 -8.17
C LEU A 114 -0.89 5.62 -7.84
N ALA A 115 0.42 5.77 -7.65
CA ALA A 115 1.30 4.68 -7.27
C ALA A 115 0.90 4.08 -5.90
N GLY A 116 0.47 4.92 -4.95
CA GLY A 116 -0.05 4.46 -3.66
C GLY A 116 -1.31 3.60 -3.78
N LEU A 117 -2.29 4.04 -4.59
CA LEU A 117 -3.50 3.26 -4.88
C LEU A 117 -3.17 1.92 -5.54
N ARG A 118 -2.23 1.90 -6.49
CA ARG A 118 -1.74 0.67 -7.12
C ARG A 118 -1.12 -0.30 -6.12
N VAL A 119 -0.33 0.19 -5.16
CA VAL A 119 0.22 -0.65 -4.08
C VAL A 119 -0.90 -1.26 -3.22
N VAL A 120 -1.93 -0.49 -2.87
CA VAL A 120 -3.09 -1.01 -2.10
C VAL A 120 -3.80 -2.11 -2.89
N ASN A 121 -4.08 -1.88 -4.18
CA ASN A 121 -4.70 -2.88 -5.06
C ASN A 121 -3.81 -4.15 -5.17
N ALA A 122 -2.49 -3.99 -5.33
CA ALA A 122 -1.56 -5.11 -5.40
C ALA A 122 -1.50 -5.91 -4.10
N ALA A 123 -1.50 -5.23 -2.95
CA ALA A 123 -1.49 -5.88 -1.66
C ALA A 123 -2.80 -6.61 -1.35
N LEU A 124 -3.97 -6.05 -1.74
CA LEU A 124 -5.25 -6.74 -1.61
C LEU A 124 -5.26 -8.06 -2.39
N ARG A 125 -4.64 -8.15 -3.58
CA ARG A 125 -4.57 -9.44 -4.31
C ARG A 125 -3.83 -10.54 -3.54
N LEU A 126 -2.98 -10.19 -2.57
CA LEU A 126 -2.09 -11.10 -1.86
C LEU A 126 -2.44 -11.30 -0.38
N ASP A 127 -3.19 -10.39 0.24
CA ASP A 127 -3.34 -10.32 1.70
C ASP A 127 -4.00 -11.57 2.31
N VAL A 128 -5.11 -12.05 1.77
CA VAL A 128 -5.84 -13.23 2.27
C VAL A 128 -4.94 -14.49 2.22
N PRO A 129 -4.41 -14.91 1.06
CA PRO A 129 -3.58 -16.11 1.01
C PRO A 129 -2.29 -15.95 1.85
N PHE A 130 -1.76 -14.73 1.99
CA PHE A 130 -0.62 -14.45 2.84
C PHE A 130 -0.94 -14.65 4.33
N VAL A 131 -2.05 -14.09 4.81
CA VAL A 131 -2.49 -14.26 6.21
C VAL A 131 -2.83 -15.71 6.52
N GLU A 132 -3.54 -16.40 5.63
CA GLU A 132 -3.83 -17.83 5.76
C GLU A 132 -2.56 -18.69 5.79
N HIS A 133 -1.54 -18.31 5.04
CA HIS A 133 -0.24 -18.97 5.08
C HIS A 133 0.45 -18.76 6.44
N LEU A 134 0.49 -17.53 6.95
CA LEU A 134 1.09 -17.22 8.26
C LEU A 134 0.38 -17.95 9.41
N ALA A 135 -0.96 -18.00 9.36
CA ALA A 135 -1.78 -18.71 10.35
C ALA A 135 -1.43 -20.21 10.41
N ARG A 136 -1.29 -20.86 9.24
CA ARG A 136 -0.89 -22.28 9.16
C ARG A 136 0.50 -22.55 9.73
N MET A 137 1.39 -21.56 9.66
CA MET A 137 2.75 -21.65 10.18
C MET A 137 2.85 -21.41 11.68
N ASN A 138 1.74 -21.09 12.38
CA ASN A 138 1.74 -20.58 13.75
C ASN A 138 2.65 -19.34 13.93
N VAL A 139 2.95 -18.64 12.84
CA VAL A 139 3.76 -17.42 12.87
C VAL A 139 2.80 -16.25 13.04
N ASN A 140 2.66 -15.79 14.29
CA ASN A 140 2.07 -14.51 14.67
C ASN A 140 0.60 -14.29 14.23
N ASN A 141 -0.34 -14.65 15.10
CA ASN A 141 -1.80 -14.53 14.91
C ASN A 141 -2.35 -13.08 14.90
N ARG A 142 -1.48 -12.08 14.63
CA ARG A 142 -1.79 -10.65 14.71
C ARG A 142 -2.06 -10.01 13.35
N TYR A 143 -1.68 -10.68 12.26
CA TYR A 143 -1.93 -10.17 10.92
C TYR A 143 -3.40 -10.40 10.54
N GLN A 144 -3.98 -9.38 9.93
CA GLN A 144 -5.31 -9.43 9.36
C GLN A 144 -5.22 -9.02 7.88
N PRO A 145 -6.14 -9.49 7.02
CA PRO A 145 -6.25 -8.99 5.66
C PRO A 145 -6.30 -7.45 5.62
N LEU A 146 -5.76 -6.86 4.57
CA LEU A 146 -5.53 -5.42 4.45
C LEU A 146 -6.82 -4.61 4.60
N HIS A 147 -7.95 -5.10 4.09
CA HIS A 147 -9.25 -4.45 4.27
C HIS A 147 -9.64 -4.31 5.75
N GLN A 148 -9.39 -5.33 6.58
CA GLN A 148 -9.60 -5.29 8.03
C GLN A 148 -8.57 -4.37 8.71
N LYS A 149 -7.31 -4.41 8.25
CA LYS A 149 -6.26 -3.54 8.76
C LYS A 149 -6.59 -2.06 8.54
N LEU A 150 -7.09 -1.69 7.35
CA LEU A 150 -7.54 -0.33 7.03
C LEU A 150 -8.65 0.13 7.97
N ILE A 151 -9.67 -0.72 8.18
CA ILE A 151 -10.76 -0.45 9.13
C ILE A 151 -10.22 -0.31 10.56
N SER A 152 -9.32 -1.19 11.01
CA SER A 152 -8.75 -1.13 12.36
C SER A 152 -7.90 0.13 12.61
N THR A 153 -7.32 0.71 11.56
CA THR A 153 -6.41 1.86 11.69
C THR A 153 -7.14 3.19 11.65
N GLY A 154 -8.12 3.35 10.74
CA GLY A 154 -8.80 4.64 10.54
C GLY A 154 -10.33 4.53 10.44
N GLY A 155 -10.89 3.38 10.83
CA GLY A 155 -12.31 3.10 10.74
C GLY A 155 -12.81 3.00 9.30
N VAL A 156 -14.13 3.00 9.17
CA VAL A 156 -14.81 3.05 7.87
C VAL A 156 -14.45 4.32 7.09
N ARG A 157 -14.16 5.42 7.80
CA ARG A 157 -13.72 6.68 7.19
C ARG A 157 -12.48 6.51 6.33
N GLN A 158 -11.51 5.67 6.74
CA GLN A 158 -10.32 5.42 5.93
C GLN A 158 -10.68 4.77 4.59
N ILE A 159 -11.63 3.83 4.58
CA ILE A 159 -12.14 3.23 3.35
C ILE A 159 -12.86 4.28 2.51
N ALA A 160 -13.74 5.08 3.12
CA ALA A 160 -14.46 6.14 2.42
C ALA A 160 -13.51 7.11 1.70
N VAL A 161 -12.46 7.56 2.38
CA VAL A 161 -11.45 8.47 1.81
C VAL A 161 -10.76 7.85 0.59
N LEU A 162 -10.38 6.57 0.66
CA LEU A 162 -9.75 5.89 -0.46
C LEU A 162 -10.70 5.77 -1.66
N LEU A 163 -11.98 5.54 -1.42
CA LEU A 163 -12.99 5.41 -2.47
C LEU A 163 -13.40 6.77 -3.08
N GLN A 164 -13.26 7.86 -2.33
CA GLN A 164 -13.52 9.21 -2.83
C GLN A 164 -12.59 9.62 -3.98
N TYR A 165 -11.44 8.95 -4.18
CA TYR A 165 -10.59 9.19 -5.35
C TYR A 165 -11.27 8.87 -6.69
N VAL A 166 -12.38 8.12 -6.70
CA VAL A 166 -13.25 7.96 -7.89
C VAL A 166 -13.79 9.31 -8.39
N CYS A 167 -13.93 10.29 -7.50
CA CYS A 167 -14.44 11.62 -7.81
C CYS A 167 -13.34 12.62 -8.22
N TYR A 168 -12.07 12.21 -8.31
CA TYR A 168 -10.97 13.12 -8.61
C TYR A 168 -10.99 13.55 -10.09
N PRO A 169 -11.27 14.81 -10.44
CA PRO A 169 -11.59 15.18 -11.81
C PRO A 169 -10.38 15.26 -12.74
N ASP A 170 -9.19 15.49 -12.20
CA ASP A 170 -8.02 15.89 -12.99
C ASP A 170 -7.15 14.71 -13.48
N SER A 171 -7.42 13.48 -13.01
CA SER A 171 -6.72 12.27 -13.45
C SER A 171 -7.63 11.06 -13.58
N ALA A 172 -7.85 10.62 -14.83
CA ALA A 172 -8.59 9.40 -15.13
C ALA A 172 -7.89 8.14 -14.60
N GLU A 173 -6.55 8.14 -14.51
CA GLU A 173 -5.81 6.99 -13.99
C GLU A 173 -6.05 6.78 -12.49
N ILE A 174 -6.10 7.87 -11.72
CA ILE A 174 -6.46 7.84 -10.29
C ILE A 174 -7.88 7.31 -10.12
N GLN A 175 -8.83 7.80 -10.93
CA GLN A 175 -10.21 7.32 -10.89
C GLN A 175 -10.29 5.81 -11.17
N VAL A 176 -9.62 5.34 -12.21
CA VAL A 176 -9.61 3.91 -12.59
C VAL A 176 -9.04 3.03 -11.48
N GLU A 177 -7.93 3.42 -10.86
CA GLU A 177 -7.36 2.66 -9.75
C GLU A 177 -8.25 2.68 -8.50
N ALA A 178 -8.92 3.80 -8.22
CA ALA A 178 -9.89 3.89 -7.14
C ALA A 178 -11.15 3.03 -7.41
N ILE A 179 -11.61 2.93 -8.66
CA ILE A 179 -12.71 2.03 -9.06
C ILE A 179 -12.28 0.57 -8.86
N ARG A 180 -11.06 0.19 -9.26
CA ARG A 180 -10.54 -1.18 -9.01
C ARG A 180 -10.52 -1.51 -7.53
N LEU A 181 -10.09 -0.56 -6.70
CA LEU A 181 -10.12 -0.70 -5.25
C LEU A 181 -11.56 -0.87 -4.73
N ALA A 182 -12.51 -0.09 -5.23
CA ALA A 182 -13.93 -0.21 -4.88
C ALA A 182 -14.49 -1.60 -5.21
N LEU A 183 -14.14 -2.14 -6.39
CA LEU A 183 -14.57 -3.46 -6.82
C LEU A 183 -14.01 -4.55 -5.90
N GLU A 184 -12.72 -4.49 -5.58
CA GLU A 184 -12.09 -5.45 -4.67
C GLU A 184 -12.66 -5.38 -3.25
N LEU A 185 -12.89 -4.17 -2.73
CA LEU A 185 -13.46 -3.99 -1.39
C LEU A 185 -14.93 -4.40 -1.32
N SER A 186 -15.74 -4.14 -2.34
CA SER A 186 -17.15 -4.53 -2.35
C SER A 186 -17.34 -6.06 -2.35
N GLN A 187 -16.41 -6.81 -2.93
CA GLN A 187 -16.40 -8.28 -2.84
C GLN A 187 -16.10 -8.78 -1.42
N ARG A 188 -15.32 -8.01 -0.64
CA ARG A 188 -14.86 -8.39 0.71
C ARG A 188 -15.76 -7.84 1.82
N LEU A 189 -16.44 -6.74 1.55
CA LEU A 189 -17.30 -6.01 2.47
C LEU A 189 -18.70 -5.92 1.83
N PRO A 190 -19.56 -6.94 2.00
CA PRO A 190 -20.90 -6.97 1.38
C PRO A 190 -21.77 -5.75 1.72
N ASN A 191 -21.56 -5.15 2.90
CA ASN A 191 -22.32 -3.98 3.37
C ASN A 191 -21.56 -2.66 3.12
N LEU A 192 -20.59 -2.63 2.20
CA LEU A 192 -19.73 -1.46 1.98
C LEU A 192 -20.55 -0.18 1.73
N VAL A 193 -21.61 -0.24 0.93
CA VAL A 193 -22.44 0.94 0.63
C VAL A 193 -23.13 1.47 1.90
N GLU A 194 -23.69 0.58 2.72
CA GLU A 194 -24.32 0.95 3.98
C GLU A 194 -23.31 1.54 4.96
N MET A 195 -22.10 0.96 5.01
CA MET A 195 -21.00 1.45 5.83
C MET A 195 -20.58 2.87 5.42
N LEU A 196 -20.62 3.20 4.13
CA LEU A 196 -20.27 4.54 3.63
C LEU A 196 -21.38 5.58 3.79
N ALA A 197 -22.62 5.15 4.00
CA ALA A 197 -23.79 6.02 4.12
C ALA A 197 -24.05 6.51 5.57
N GLY A 198 -23.42 5.87 6.56
CA GLY A 198 -23.50 6.24 7.99
C GLY A 198 -22.37 7.16 8.42
#